data_AF-A0A3D5LHV5-F1
#
_entry.id   AF-A0A3D5LHV5-F1
#
_cell.length_a   1.000
_cell.length_b   1.000
_cell.length_c   1.000
_cell.angle_alpha   90.00
_cell.angle_beta   90.00
_cell.angle_gamma   90.00
#
_symmetry.space_group_name_H-M   'P 1'
#
loop_
_entity.id
_entity.type
_entity.pdbx_description
1 polymer ?
#
loop_
_entity_poly.entity_id
_entity_poly.type
_entity_poly.pdbx_seq_one_letter_code
_entity_poly.pdbx_strand_id
1 'polypeptide(L)'
;MQPQGESIWGNINLCIEIALDIYFMIGENGEGIVVPKERAEEVFSEKTVEAGKEADGCLYYPKGDTMEMPLYEMMQKRAALARKMEIAAAKQMEQIRGNGSGAADSLFAKIAPPAETEYVICCARDGIYLTGGNEMQLLVAEQLAEHFLTPYACEFARNENGYYHFPLQAGAIALHELKTVFPECKEWIISEESLNATICQCYPTYRTDYNAIVSEQEQIPDVKAPINLFLQEQLDQEKSQMQNTEQEEKLQEFEENMTQEESQGYEEDDEYGEQIEFGY
;
A
#
# COMPACT_ATOMS: atom_id res chain seq x y z
N MET A 1 27.39 32.43 -6.77
CA MET A 1 27.45 33.62 -7.65
C MET A 1 26.54 33.32 -8.84
N GLN A 2 25.64 34.22 -9.23
CA GLN A 2 24.87 34.04 -10.46
C GLN A 2 25.82 34.11 -11.67
N PRO A 3 25.70 33.23 -12.67
CA PRO A 3 26.51 33.31 -13.88
C PRO A 3 26.25 34.65 -14.58
N GLN A 4 27.31 35.42 -14.82
CA GLN A 4 27.25 36.67 -15.59
C GLN A 4 27.49 36.36 -17.07
N GLY A 5 26.41 36.30 -17.83
CA GLY A 5 26.33 36.02 -19.26
C GLY A 5 24.86 35.84 -19.65
N GLU A 6 24.48 36.15 -20.88
CA GLU A 6 23.14 35.75 -21.36
C GLU A 6 23.09 34.23 -21.37
N SER A 7 22.40 33.64 -20.38
CA SER A 7 22.14 32.21 -20.33
C SER A 7 21.57 31.74 -21.67
N ILE A 8 21.94 30.55 -22.12
CA ILE A 8 21.35 29.92 -23.31
C ILE A 8 19.82 29.79 -23.21
N TRP A 9 19.26 29.90 -22.00
CA TRP A 9 17.83 29.85 -21.72
C TRP A 9 17.19 31.23 -21.48
N GLY A 10 17.87 32.33 -21.78
CA GLY A 10 17.35 33.69 -21.59
C GLY A 10 17.23 34.07 -20.11
N ASN A 11 16.20 34.84 -19.75
CA ASN A 11 15.97 35.18 -18.34
C ASN A 11 15.65 33.92 -17.54
N ILE A 12 16.38 33.71 -16.44
CA ILE A 12 16.19 32.55 -15.56
C ILE A 12 15.01 32.79 -14.64
N ASN A 13 14.02 31.90 -14.72
CA ASN A 13 12.85 31.89 -13.85
C ASN A 13 13.09 31.09 -12.57
N LEU A 14 13.85 29.99 -12.65
CA LEU A 14 14.14 29.09 -11.53
C LEU A 14 15.57 28.56 -11.63
N CYS A 15 16.27 28.52 -10.50
CA CYS A 15 17.56 27.88 -10.35
C CYS A 15 17.57 27.10 -9.04
N ILE A 16 17.80 25.79 -9.13
CA ILE A 16 17.85 24.87 -7.99
C ILE A 16 19.19 24.13 -8.05
N GLU A 17 19.94 24.18 -6.96
CA GLU A 17 21.08 23.29 -6.79
C GLU A 17 20.56 21.88 -6.51
N ILE A 18 20.74 20.97 -7.47
CA ILE A 18 20.26 19.59 -7.35
C ILE A 18 21.32 18.67 -6.76
N ALA A 19 22.60 19.01 -6.88
CA ALA A 19 23.73 18.41 -6.18
C ALA A 19 24.86 19.44 -6.07
N LEU A 20 25.90 19.14 -5.28
CA LEU A 20 27.02 20.08 -5.05
C LEU A 20 27.59 20.60 -6.38
N ASP A 21 27.39 21.90 -6.62
CA ASP A 21 27.75 22.64 -7.85
C ASP A 21 27.12 22.12 -9.15
N ILE A 22 25.95 21.48 -9.06
CA ILE A 22 25.15 21.02 -10.19
C ILE A 22 23.76 21.63 -10.07
N TYR A 23 23.37 22.42 -11.07
CA TYR A 23 22.16 23.23 -11.02
C TYR A 23 21.15 22.78 -12.07
N PHE A 24 19.89 22.65 -11.69
CA PHE A 24 18.77 22.61 -12.62
C PHE A 24 18.24 24.04 -12.81
N MET A 25 18.15 24.48 -14.06
CA MET A 25 17.64 25.81 -14.39
C MET A 25 16.45 25.74 -15.34
N ILE A 26 15.49 26.64 -15.13
CA ILE A 26 14.38 26.91 -16.04
C ILE A 26 14.46 28.39 -16.41
N GLY A 27 14.55 28.69 -17.70
CA GLY A 27 14.49 30.03 -18.25
C GLY A 27 13.37 30.19 -19.28
N GLU A 28 13.27 31.39 -19.85
CA GLU A 28 12.29 31.71 -20.90
C GLU A 28 12.39 30.79 -22.13
N ASN A 29 13.62 30.42 -22.52
CA ASN A 29 13.89 29.70 -23.76
C ASN A 29 14.13 28.20 -23.56
N GLY A 30 13.96 27.67 -22.35
CA GLY A 30 14.10 26.25 -22.07
C GLY A 30 14.55 25.92 -20.65
N GLU A 31 14.85 24.65 -20.43
CA GLU A 31 15.31 24.13 -19.14
C GLU A 31 16.38 23.05 -19.34
N GLY A 32 17.17 22.82 -18.29
CA GLY A 32 18.21 21.80 -18.30
C GLY A 32 19.15 21.89 -17.10
N ILE A 33 20.27 21.19 -17.21
CA ILE A 33 21.31 21.13 -16.18
C ILE A 33 22.51 21.97 -16.56
N VAL A 34 23.08 22.67 -15.58
CA VAL A 34 24.32 23.44 -15.72
C VAL A 34 25.28 23.07 -14.63
N VAL A 35 26.52 22.80 -15.04
CA VAL A 35 27.60 22.37 -14.16
C VAL A 35 28.87 23.11 -14.55
N PRO A 36 29.64 23.69 -13.62
CA PRO A 36 30.97 24.20 -13.91
C PRO A 36 31.82 23.12 -14.59
N LYS A 37 32.57 23.46 -15.64
CA LYS A 37 33.32 22.47 -16.42
C LYS A 37 34.28 21.64 -15.57
N GLU A 38 35.03 22.30 -14.69
CA GLU A 38 35.94 21.64 -13.74
C GLU A 38 35.20 20.61 -12.88
N ARG A 39 33.99 20.95 -12.42
CA ARG A 39 33.16 20.05 -11.63
C ARG A 39 32.66 18.88 -12.46
N ALA A 40 32.22 19.13 -13.69
CA ALA A 40 31.76 18.09 -14.60
C ALA A 40 32.85 17.06 -14.91
N GLU A 41 34.09 17.52 -15.14
CA GLU A 41 35.26 16.65 -15.35
C GLU A 41 35.62 15.81 -14.13
N GLU A 42 35.34 16.29 -12.92
CA GLU A 42 35.54 15.53 -11.67
C GLU A 42 34.44 14.47 -11.46
N VAL A 43 33.18 14.80 -11.79
CA VAL A 43 32.01 14.01 -11.36
C VAL A 43 31.27 13.30 -12.48
N PHE A 44 31.61 13.47 -13.74
CA PHE A 44 30.98 12.73 -14.83
C PHE A 44 32.01 11.98 -15.66
N SER A 45 31.53 10.99 -16.42
CA SER A 45 32.35 10.32 -17.42
C SER A 45 32.76 11.29 -18.53
N GLU A 46 33.88 10.98 -19.19
CA GLU A 46 34.36 11.74 -20.36
C GLU A 46 33.27 11.91 -21.42
N LYS A 47 32.48 10.85 -21.68
CA LYS A 47 31.35 10.89 -22.61
C LYS A 47 30.29 11.92 -22.22
N THR A 48 29.96 12.02 -20.93
CA THR A 48 28.98 13.00 -20.44
C THR A 48 29.56 14.42 -20.46
N VAL A 49 30.86 14.58 -20.18
CA VAL A 49 31.56 15.88 -20.33
C VAL A 49 31.52 16.34 -21.79
N GLU A 50 31.86 15.46 -22.74
CA GLU A 50 31.85 15.74 -24.18
C GLU A 50 30.45 16.08 -24.73
N ALA A 51 29.39 15.56 -24.11
CA ALA A 51 28.01 15.84 -24.51
C ALA A 51 27.51 17.22 -24.03
N GLY A 52 28.23 17.88 -23.12
CA GLY A 52 27.87 19.19 -22.60
C GLY A 52 28.17 20.31 -23.59
N LYS A 53 27.24 21.27 -23.74
CA LYS A 53 27.50 22.49 -24.51
C LYS A 53 28.29 23.46 -23.64
N GLU A 54 29.53 23.76 -24.00
CA GLU A 54 30.39 24.64 -23.22
C GLU A 54 30.08 26.12 -23.50
N ALA A 55 29.82 26.89 -22.44
CA ALA A 55 29.74 28.35 -22.47
C ALA A 55 30.11 28.92 -21.08
N ASP A 56 30.82 30.04 -21.03
CA ASP A 56 31.16 30.75 -19.78
C ASP A 56 31.77 29.85 -18.67
N GLY A 57 32.61 28.90 -19.07
CA GLY A 57 33.26 27.95 -18.14
C GLY A 57 32.32 26.89 -17.55
N CYS A 58 31.10 26.78 -18.05
CA CYS A 58 30.10 25.79 -17.65
C CYS A 58 29.72 24.87 -18.82
N LEU A 59 29.27 23.67 -18.48
CA LEU A 59 28.64 22.74 -19.40
C LEU A 59 27.12 22.76 -19.21
N TYR A 60 26.41 22.92 -20.32
CA TYR A 60 24.96 22.99 -20.37
C TYR A 60 24.40 21.73 -21.01
N TYR A 61 23.36 21.19 -20.38
CA TYR A 61 22.67 19.97 -20.80
C TYR A 61 21.16 20.24 -20.93
N PRO A 62 20.67 20.65 -22.12
CA PRO A 62 19.27 20.96 -22.34
C PRO A 62 18.37 19.72 -22.22
N LYS A 63 17.16 19.92 -21.67
CA LYS A 63 16.13 18.88 -21.63
C LYS A 63 15.73 18.43 -23.03
N GLY A 64 15.61 17.12 -23.24
CA GLY A 64 15.27 16.51 -24.53
C GLY A 64 16.44 16.42 -25.52
N ASP A 65 17.66 16.77 -25.09
CA ASP A 65 18.89 16.64 -25.86
C ASP A 65 19.91 15.78 -25.10
N THR A 66 20.62 16.36 -24.13
CA THR A 66 21.71 15.68 -23.40
C THR A 66 21.52 15.63 -21.89
N MET A 67 20.42 16.18 -21.36
CA MET A 67 20.13 16.24 -19.91
C MET A 67 20.09 14.87 -19.23
N GLU A 68 19.67 13.83 -19.94
CA GLU A 68 19.50 12.47 -19.42
C GLU A 68 20.84 11.86 -18.99
N MET A 69 21.97 12.22 -19.62
CA MET A 69 23.29 11.67 -19.30
C MET A 69 23.78 12.06 -17.90
N PRO A 70 23.92 13.36 -17.53
CA PRO A 70 24.33 13.75 -16.19
C PRO A 70 23.29 13.35 -15.13
N LEU A 71 21.99 13.36 -15.45
CA LEU A 71 20.96 12.87 -14.53
C LEU A 71 21.18 11.39 -14.20
N TYR A 72 21.37 10.55 -15.22
CA TYR A 72 21.57 9.12 -15.03
C TYR A 72 22.82 8.82 -14.20
N GLU A 73 23.97 9.43 -14.53
CA GLU A 73 25.21 9.21 -13.77
C GLU A 73 25.11 9.71 -12.33
N MET A 74 24.45 10.86 -12.11
CA MET A 74 24.22 11.38 -10.77
C MET A 74 23.34 10.43 -9.93
N MET A 75 22.26 9.91 -10.52
CA MET A 75 21.39 8.94 -9.85
C MET A 75 22.12 7.62 -9.59
N GLN A 76 22.95 7.15 -10.51
CA GLN A 76 23.78 5.97 -10.31
C GLN A 76 24.73 6.13 -9.12
N LYS A 77 25.40 7.29 -8.99
CA LYS A 77 26.27 7.60 -7.86
C LYS A 77 25.50 7.69 -6.55
N ARG A 78 24.31 8.31 -6.55
CA ARG A 78 23.41 8.37 -5.38
C ARG A 78 22.97 6.98 -4.94
N ALA A 79 22.52 6.15 -5.87
CA ALA A 79 22.12 4.77 -5.56
C ALA A 79 23.28 3.96 -4.98
N ALA A 80 24.49 4.10 -5.53
CA ALA A 80 25.68 3.43 -5.02
C ALA A 80 26.05 3.91 -3.59
N LEU A 81 25.90 5.21 -3.30
CA LEU A 81 26.13 5.75 -1.96
C LEU A 81 25.04 5.29 -0.97
N ALA A 82 23.77 5.36 -1.38
CA ALA A 82 22.64 4.91 -0.58
C ALA A 82 22.81 3.44 -0.17
N ARG A 83 23.19 2.56 -1.10
CA ARG A 83 23.49 1.15 -0.80
C ARG A 83 24.62 0.97 0.20
N LYS A 84 25.69 1.77 0.10
CA LYS A 84 26.79 1.73 1.09
C LYS A 84 26.31 2.20 2.48
N MET A 85 25.48 3.24 2.52
CA MET A 85 24.88 3.75 3.76
C MET A 85 23.93 2.73 4.38
N GLU A 86 23.09 2.09 3.58
CA GLU A 86 22.19 1.01 3.98
C GLU A 86 22.96 -0.15 4.61
N ILE A 87 24.00 -0.66 3.94
CA ILE A 87 24.86 -1.73 4.48
C ILE A 87 25.54 -1.29 5.79
N ALA A 88 26.03 -0.05 5.85
CA ALA A 88 26.67 0.48 7.05
C ALA A 88 25.69 0.61 8.22
N ALA A 89 24.48 1.10 7.96
CA ALA A 89 23.40 1.19 8.93
C ALA A 89 22.96 -0.21 9.41
N ALA A 90 22.77 -1.16 8.50
CA ALA A 90 22.44 -2.54 8.82
C ALA A 90 23.49 -3.17 9.74
N LYS A 91 24.78 -2.99 9.44
CA LYS A 91 25.87 -3.46 10.29
C LYS A 91 25.87 -2.81 11.67
N GLN A 92 25.59 -1.50 11.76
CA GLN A 92 25.46 -0.81 13.04
C GLN A 92 24.27 -1.35 13.85
N MET A 93 23.12 -1.58 13.20
CA MET A 93 21.95 -2.19 13.84
C MET A 93 22.25 -3.60 14.37
N GLU A 94 22.97 -4.43 13.61
CA GLU A 94 23.44 -5.74 14.07
C GLU A 94 24.40 -5.66 15.25
N GLN A 95 25.33 -4.70 15.25
CA GLN A 95 26.24 -4.49 16.39
C GLN A 95 25.48 -4.08 17.64
N ILE A 96 24.47 -3.21 17.51
CA ILE A 96 23.60 -2.82 18.63
C ILE A 96 22.88 -4.07 19.17
N ARG A 97 22.28 -4.89 18.32
CA ARG A 97 21.60 -6.15 18.72
C ARG A 97 22.56 -7.16 19.36
N GLY A 98 23.72 -7.41 18.74
CA GLY A 98 24.71 -8.38 19.19
C GLY A 98 25.40 -8.01 20.51
N ASN A 99 25.46 -6.73 20.85
CA ASN A 99 25.98 -6.25 22.14
C ASN A 99 25.00 -6.46 23.31
N GLY A 100 23.88 -7.17 23.11
CA GLY A 100 22.90 -7.45 24.16
C GLY A 100 22.14 -6.20 24.62
N SER A 101 22.09 -5.16 23.78
CA SER A 101 21.30 -3.96 24.06
C SER A 101 19.82 -4.31 23.95
N GLY A 102 19.21 -4.74 25.07
CA GLY A 102 17.75 -4.85 25.21
C GLY A 102 17.01 -3.53 24.96
N ALA A 103 17.72 -2.41 24.74
CA ALA A 103 17.15 -1.15 24.32
C ALA A 103 16.53 -1.21 22.91
N ALA A 104 17.13 -1.98 21.97
CA ALA A 104 16.59 -2.12 20.62
C ALA A 104 15.26 -2.91 20.64
N ASP A 105 15.23 -4.00 21.42
CA ASP A 105 14.00 -4.77 21.64
C ASP A 105 12.95 -3.97 22.43
N SER A 106 13.38 -3.02 23.28
CA SER A 106 12.47 -2.17 24.04
C SER A 106 11.81 -1.05 23.24
N LEU A 107 12.38 -0.65 22.08
CA LEU A 107 11.84 0.45 21.25
C LEU A 107 10.39 0.18 20.81
N PHE A 108 10.07 -1.08 20.59
CA PHE A 108 8.75 -1.52 20.11
C PHE A 108 8.06 -2.49 21.07
N ALA A 109 8.60 -2.69 22.28
CA ALA A 109 7.98 -3.55 23.28
C ALA A 109 6.94 -2.75 24.10
N LYS A 110 5.86 -3.42 24.51
CA LYS A 110 4.83 -2.86 25.39
C LYS A 110 4.04 -1.71 24.78
N ILE A 111 3.85 -1.72 23.46
CA ILE A 111 2.86 -0.86 22.83
C ILE A 111 1.49 -1.29 23.37
N ALA A 112 0.85 -0.42 24.15
CA ALA A 112 -0.43 -0.73 24.78
C ALA A 112 -1.51 -0.89 23.71
N PRO A 113 -2.40 -1.89 23.81
CA PRO A 113 -3.45 -2.09 22.83
C PRO A 113 -4.36 -0.85 22.71
N PRO A 114 -4.98 -0.65 21.54
CA PRO A 114 -5.87 0.48 21.29
C PRO A 114 -7.05 0.49 22.28
N ALA A 115 -7.17 1.59 23.04
CA ALA A 115 -8.11 1.71 24.16
C ALA A 115 -9.60 1.68 23.77
N GLU A 116 -9.92 1.99 22.51
CA GLU A 116 -11.28 2.17 22.01
C GLU A 116 -11.81 0.98 21.20
N THR A 117 -11.07 -0.12 21.12
CA THR A 117 -11.49 -1.28 20.32
C THR A 117 -12.53 -2.12 21.07
N GLU A 118 -13.65 -2.43 20.41
CA GLU A 118 -14.75 -3.20 21.01
C GLU A 118 -14.26 -4.57 21.49
N TYR A 119 -13.45 -5.25 20.67
CA TYR A 119 -12.63 -6.38 21.07
C TYR A 119 -11.50 -6.65 20.08
N VAL A 120 -10.38 -7.15 20.60
CA VAL A 120 -9.26 -7.66 19.79
C VAL A 120 -9.55 -9.10 19.40
N ILE A 121 -9.54 -9.41 18.11
CA ILE A 121 -9.71 -10.77 17.58
C ILE A 121 -8.41 -11.54 17.76
N CYS A 122 -7.32 -11.00 17.21
CA CYS A 122 -6.00 -11.60 17.34
C CYS A 122 -4.90 -10.53 17.38
N CYS A 123 -3.78 -10.89 18.01
CA CYS A 123 -2.60 -10.03 18.17
C CYS A 123 -1.41 -10.77 17.56
N ALA A 124 -0.82 -10.20 16.49
CA ALA A 124 0.39 -10.76 15.89
C ALA A 124 1.58 -10.42 16.80
N ARG A 125 1.57 -9.19 17.31
CA ARG A 125 2.58 -8.60 18.18
C ARG A 125 2.02 -7.33 18.83
N ASP A 126 2.61 -6.90 19.93
CA ASP A 126 2.40 -5.57 20.48
C ASP A 126 2.44 -4.50 19.37
N GLY A 127 1.32 -3.81 19.16
CA GLY A 127 1.17 -2.80 18.12
C GLY A 127 0.63 -3.28 16.77
N ILE A 128 0.41 -4.58 16.55
CA ILE A 128 -0.24 -5.12 15.33
C ILE A 128 -1.41 -6.01 15.75
N TYR A 129 -2.62 -5.52 15.53
CA TYR A 129 -3.84 -6.15 15.99
C TYR A 129 -4.84 -6.31 14.85
N LEU A 130 -5.57 -7.43 14.86
CA LEU A 130 -6.82 -7.55 14.13
C LEU A 130 -7.95 -7.34 15.12
N THR A 131 -8.84 -6.40 14.84
CA THR A 131 -9.92 -6.03 15.74
C THR A 131 -11.27 -6.29 15.10
N GLY A 132 -12.22 -6.67 15.95
CA GLY A 132 -13.61 -6.83 15.56
C GLY A 132 -14.45 -5.63 15.99
N GLY A 133 -15.68 -5.60 15.49
CA GLY A 133 -16.67 -4.56 15.74
C GLY A 133 -17.63 -4.46 14.56
N ASN A 134 -18.11 -3.25 14.24
CA ASN A 134 -18.94 -3.00 13.05
C ASN A 134 -18.27 -3.49 11.75
N GLU A 135 -16.97 -3.29 11.63
CA GLU A 135 -16.15 -3.81 10.53
C GLU A 135 -14.83 -4.34 11.10
N MET A 136 -14.32 -5.44 10.53
CA MET A 136 -13.00 -5.95 10.91
C MET A 136 -11.91 -5.08 10.32
N GLN A 137 -10.90 -4.78 11.13
CA GLN A 137 -9.82 -3.87 10.78
C GLN A 137 -8.47 -4.40 11.26
N LEU A 138 -7.44 -4.11 10.49
CA LEU A 138 -6.05 -4.29 10.89
C LEU A 138 -5.55 -2.96 11.46
N LEU A 139 -5.07 -3.00 12.70
CA LEU A 139 -4.52 -1.86 13.40
C LEU A 139 -3.00 -2.02 13.49
N VAL A 140 -2.29 -1.00 13.04
CA VAL A 140 -0.83 -0.91 13.14
C VAL A 140 -0.48 0.34 13.94
N ALA A 141 0.23 0.18 15.05
CA ALA A 141 0.66 1.30 15.88
C ALA A 141 1.50 2.26 15.06
N GLU A 142 1.29 3.56 15.26
CA GLU A 142 1.97 4.63 14.51
C GLU A 142 3.48 4.46 14.52
N GLN A 143 4.05 4.11 15.67
CA GLN A 143 5.48 3.85 15.83
C GLN A 143 5.98 2.71 14.95
N LEU A 144 5.17 1.66 14.72
CA LEU A 144 5.54 0.57 13.81
C LEU A 144 5.34 0.98 12.36
N ALA A 145 4.22 1.64 12.05
CA ALA A 145 3.92 2.09 10.70
C ALA A 145 4.99 3.04 10.16
N GLU A 146 5.45 4.02 10.95
CA GLU A 146 6.50 4.98 10.55
C GLU A 146 7.84 4.32 10.22
N HIS A 147 8.12 3.14 10.77
CA HIS A 147 9.40 2.45 10.60
C HIS A 147 9.35 1.31 9.58
N PHE A 148 8.19 0.68 9.41
CA PHE A 148 8.07 -0.58 8.66
C PHE A 148 7.07 -0.51 7.52
N LEU A 149 6.21 0.51 7.49
CA LEU A 149 5.33 0.76 6.36
C LEU A 149 5.86 1.90 5.50
N THR A 150 5.65 1.80 4.20
CA THR A 150 5.89 2.92 3.31
C THR A 150 4.88 4.04 3.60
N PRO A 151 5.26 5.32 3.43
CA PRO A 151 4.30 6.43 3.55
C PRO A 151 3.08 6.25 2.67
N TYR A 152 3.24 5.61 1.50
CA TYR A 152 2.16 5.33 0.57
C TYR A 152 1.19 4.27 1.11
N ALA A 153 1.69 3.19 1.74
CA ALA A 153 0.83 2.22 2.41
C ALA A 153 -0.05 2.88 3.48
N CYS A 154 0.50 3.83 4.25
CA CYS A 154 -0.23 4.56 5.29
C CYS A 154 -1.39 5.43 4.75
N GLU A 155 -1.37 5.83 3.47
CA GLU A 155 -2.47 6.61 2.86
C GLU A 155 -3.79 5.83 2.77
N PHE A 156 -3.73 4.49 2.87
CA PHE A 156 -4.90 3.60 2.82
C PHE A 156 -5.52 3.33 4.21
N ALA A 157 -5.03 3.99 5.25
CA ALA A 157 -5.54 3.88 6.62
C ALA A 157 -5.98 5.23 7.19
N ARG A 158 -6.82 5.16 8.23
CA ARG A 158 -7.10 6.31 9.09
C ARG A 158 -6.14 6.30 10.27
N ASN A 159 -5.41 7.40 10.49
CA ASN A 159 -4.59 7.55 11.70
C ASN A 159 -5.44 8.15 12.81
N GLU A 160 -5.76 7.35 13.83
CA GLU A 160 -6.57 7.74 14.96
C GLU A 160 -5.99 7.11 16.24
N ASN A 161 -5.84 7.92 17.29
CA ASN A 161 -5.40 7.48 18.62
C ASN A 161 -4.06 6.72 18.65
N GLY A 162 -3.11 7.10 17.78
CA GLY A 162 -1.78 6.48 17.72
C GLY A 162 -1.75 5.15 16.96
N TYR A 163 -2.80 4.85 16.19
CA TYR A 163 -2.91 3.67 15.35
C TYR A 163 -3.38 4.04 13.94
N TYR A 164 -2.82 3.36 12.94
CA TYR A 164 -3.36 3.29 11.60
C TYR A 164 -4.41 2.18 11.53
N HIS A 165 -5.64 2.56 11.24
CA HIS A 165 -6.80 1.69 11.09
C HIS A 165 -7.00 1.38 9.61
N PHE A 166 -6.61 0.17 9.21
CA PHE A 166 -6.80 -0.35 7.87
C PHE A 166 -8.11 -1.15 7.81
N PRO A 167 -9.05 -0.79 6.92
CA PRO A 167 -10.10 -1.71 6.52
C PRO A 167 -9.48 -3.04 6.07
N LEU A 168 -10.13 -4.17 6.34
CA LEU A 168 -9.52 -5.49 6.10
C LEU A 168 -8.96 -5.67 4.68
N GLN A 169 -9.67 -5.18 3.66
CA GLN A 169 -9.21 -5.19 2.28
C GLN A 169 -7.90 -4.38 2.10
N ALA A 170 -7.82 -3.18 2.66
CA ALA A 170 -6.61 -2.34 2.64
C ALA A 170 -5.49 -2.91 3.53
N GLY A 171 -5.85 -3.68 4.55
CA GLY A 171 -4.92 -4.44 5.38
C GLY A 171 -4.05 -5.40 4.57
N ALA A 172 -4.46 -5.77 3.35
CA ALA A 172 -3.62 -6.53 2.42
C ALA A 172 -2.31 -5.79 2.09
N ILE A 173 -2.36 -4.47 1.91
CA ILE A 173 -1.18 -3.63 1.65
C ILE A 173 -0.23 -3.66 2.85
N ALA A 174 -0.75 -3.35 4.04
CA ALA A 174 0.05 -3.32 5.26
C ALA A 174 0.66 -4.69 5.57
N LEU A 175 -0.11 -5.78 5.46
CA LEU A 175 0.41 -7.14 5.67
C LEU A 175 1.45 -7.55 4.62
N HIS A 176 1.32 -7.08 3.38
CA HIS A 176 2.32 -7.36 2.35
C HIS A 176 3.69 -6.78 2.69
N GLU A 177 3.75 -5.58 3.25
CA GLU A 177 5.02 -4.98 3.69
C GLU A 177 5.50 -5.60 5.01
N LEU A 178 4.61 -5.73 5.99
CA LEU A 178 4.95 -6.24 7.33
C LEU A 178 5.40 -7.70 7.33
N LYS A 179 4.89 -8.56 6.44
CA LYS A 179 5.29 -9.99 6.39
C LYS A 179 6.78 -10.19 6.08
N THR A 180 7.44 -9.20 5.48
CA THR A 180 8.87 -9.26 5.17
C THR A 180 9.74 -8.99 6.40
N VAL A 181 9.18 -8.26 7.38
CA VAL A 181 9.86 -7.82 8.60
C VAL A 181 9.48 -8.69 9.80
N PHE A 182 8.20 -9.01 9.95
CA PHE A 182 7.63 -9.71 11.09
C PHE A 182 7.12 -11.10 10.70
N PRO A 183 7.80 -12.17 11.12
CA PRO A 183 7.35 -13.55 10.88
C PRO A 183 5.93 -13.81 11.35
N GLU A 184 5.49 -13.18 12.45
CA GLU A 184 4.15 -13.32 13.02
C GLU A 184 3.07 -12.82 12.05
N CYS A 185 3.35 -11.76 11.28
CA CYS A 185 2.45 -11.27 10.23
C CYS A 185 2.40 -12.23 9.04
N LYS A 186 3.52 -12.90 8.73
CA LYS A 186 3.56 -13.92 7.69
C LYS A 186 2.73 -15.16 8.07
N GLU A 187 2.74 -15.54 9.34
CA GLU A 187 1.96 -16.67 9.86
C GLU A 187 0.44 -16.44 9.81
N TRP A 188 -0.01 -15.18 9.89
CA TRP A 188 -1.41 -14.82 9.69
C TRP A 188 -1.90 -15.00 8.25
N ILE A 189 -1.01 -14.84 7.28
CA ILE A 189 -1.35 -14.92 5.87
C ILE A 189 -1.51 -16.40 5.48
N ILE A 190 -2.76 -16.87 5.41
CA ILE A 190 -3.08 -18.25 5.02
C ILE A 190 -3.01 -18.45 3.50
N SER A 191 -3.11 -17.37 2.72
CA SER A 191 -3.04 -17.41 1.25
C SER A 191 -2.35 -16.15 0.72
N GLU A 192 -1.07 -16.29 0.38
CA GLU A 192 -0.31 -15.21 -0.26
C GLU A 192 -0.83 -14.90 -1.67
N GLU A 193 -1.37 -15.90 -2.38
CA GLU A 193 -2.02 -15.70 -3.68
C GLU A 193 -3.25 -14.80 -3.56
N SER A 194 -4.10 -15.03 -2.56
CA SER A 194 -5.27 -14.18 -2.32
C SER A 194 -4.88 -12.77 -1.87
N LEU A 195 -3.84 -12.65 -1.04
CA LEU A 195 -3.29 -11.36 -0.63
C LEU A 195 -2.85 -10.53 -1.85
N ASN A 196 -2.02 -11.14 -2.71
CA ASN A 196 -1.51 -10.49 -3.91
C ASN A 196 -2.65 -10.18 -4.91
N ALA A 197 -3.60 -11.10 -5.09
CA ALA A 197 -4.77 -10.87 -5.94
C ALA A 197 -5.64 -9.71 -5.43
N THR A 198 -5.82 -9.59 -4.12
CA THR A 198 -6.53 -8.48 -3.48
C THR A 198 -5.87 -7.15 -3.81
N ILE A 199 -4.54 -7.06 -3.65
CA ILE A 199 -3.78 -5.86 -4.01
C ILE A 199 -3.90 -5.56 -5.52
N CYS A 200 -3.76 -6.57 -6.37
CA CYS A 200 -3.83 -6.40 -7.82
C CYS A 200 -5.18 -5.84 -8.28
N GLN A 201 -6.29 -6.35 -7.72
CA GLN A 201 -7.64 -5.99 -8.17
C GLN A 201 -8.18 -4.75 -7.49
N CYS A 202 -7.91 -4.57 -6.19
CA CYS A 202 -8.49 -3.49 -5.40
C CYS A 202 -7.58 -2.26 -5.34
N TYR A 203 -6.26 -2.43 -5.48
CA TYR A 203 -5.27 -1.38 -5.38
C TYR A 203 -4.24 -1.42 -6.53
N PRO A 204 -4.69 -1.35 -7.80
CA PRO A 204 -3.81 -1.47 -8.95
C PRO A 204 -2.76 -0.36 -9.02
N THR A 205 -3.11 0.87 -8.62
CA THR A 205 -2.17 2.00 -8.56
C THR A 205 -1.06 1.73 -7.56
N TYR A 206 -1.41 1.23 -6.37
CA TYR A 206 -0.42 0.85 -5.35
C TYR A 206 0.57 -0.17 -5.91
N ARG A 207 0.08 -1.24 -6.54
CA ARG A 207 0.94 -2.25 -7.16
C ARG A 207 1.86 -1.65 -8.22
N THR A 208 1.35 -0.80 -9.10
CA THR A 208 2.15 -0.20 -10.18
C THR A 208 3.29 0.63 -9.60
N ASP A 209 3.00 1.52 -8.65
CA ASP A 209 4.01 2.41 -8.09
C ASP A 209 5.01 1.63 -7.22
N TYR A 210 4.54 0.67 -6.42
CA TYR A 210 5.39 -0.20 -5.62
C TYR A 210 6.33 -1.03 -6.51
N ASN A 211 5.80 -1.69 -7.55
CA ASN A 211 6.61 -2.50 -8.46
C ASN A 211 7.60 -1.67 -9.29
N ALA A 212 7.35 -0.37 -9.47
CA ALA A 212 8.27 0.53 -10.16
C ALA A 212 9.53 0.87 -9.34
N ILE A 213 9.49 0.70 -8.02
CA ILE A 213 10.58 1.07 -7.12
C ILE A 213 11.33 -0.11 -6.48
N VAL A 214 10.71 -1.30 -6.42
CA VAL A 214 11.33 -2.50 -5.85
C VAL A 214 12.02 -3.39 -6.90
N SER A 215 12.84 -4.32 -6.44
CA SER A 215 13.50 -5.31 -7.31
C SER A 215 12.49 -6.33 -7.87
N GLU A 216 12.78 -6.95 -9.01
CA GLU A 216 11.89 -7.96 -9.63
C GLU A 216 11.46 -9.10 -8.69
N GLN A 217 12.30 -9.43 -7.69
CA GLN A 217 12.02 -10.48 -6.71
C GLN A 217 11.02 -10.06 -5.63
N GLU A 218 10.92 -8.76 -5.38
CA GLU A 218 10.02 -8.16 -4.37
C GLU A 218 8.71 -7.66 -4.99
N GLN A 219 8.63 -7.61 -6.32
CA GLN A 219 7.43 -7.18 -7.02
C GLN A 219 6.22 -8.04 -6.66
N ILE A 220 5.06 -7.38 -6.56
CA ILE A 220 3.77 -8.03 -6.37
C ILE A 220 3.37 -8.70 -7.70
N PRO A 221 3.35 -10.05 -7.75
CA PRO A 221 3.02 -10.76 -8.98
C PRO A 221 1.55 -10.56 -9.32
N ASP A 222 1.24 -10.57 -10.62
CA ASP A 222 -0.15 -10.62 -11.08
C ASP A 222 -0.67 -12.05 -10.89
N VAL A 223 -1.60 -12.24 -9.96
CA VAL A 223 -2.12 -13.55 -9.56
C VAL A 223 -3.63 -13.59 -9.75
N LYS A 224 -4.10 -14.61 -10.45
CA LYS A 224 -5.53 -14.92 -10.59
C LYS A 224 -5.97 -15.83 -9.45
N ALA A 225 -6.32 -15.24 -8.32
CA ALA A 225 -6.89 -15.92 -7.17
C ALA A 225 -8.12 -15.15 -6.64
N PRO A 226 -8.99 -15.80 -5.84
CA PRO A 226 -10.03 -15.10 -5.08
C PRO A 226 -9.42 -13.99 -4.22
N ILE A 227 -10.07 -12.83 -4.16
CA ILE A 227 -9.66 -11.71 -3.30
C ILE A 227 -10.23 -11.87 -1.89
N ASN A 228 -9.68 -11.15 -0.92
CA ASN A 228 -10.16 -11.09 0.46
C ASN A 228 -10.25 -12.46 1.17
N LEU A 229 -9.40 -13.42 0.81
CA LEU A 229 -9.31 -14.75 1.45
C LEU A 229 -7.87 -15.08 1.88
N PHE A 230 -7.20 -14.08 2.45
CA PHE A 230 -5.81 -14.18 2.88
C PHE A 230 -5.64 -14.30 4.40
N LEU A 231 -6.71 -14.14 5.18
CA LEU A 231 -6.77 -14.37 6.62
C LEU A 231 -7.81 -15.45 6.98
N GLN A 232 -7.60 -16.15 8.09
CA GLN A 232 -8.53 -17.16 8.59
C GLN A 232 -9.91 -16.55 8.92
N GLU A 233 -9.91 -15.36 9.50
CA GLU A 233 -11.11 -14.62 9.87
C GLU A 233 -11.98 -14.25 8.66
N GLN A 234 -11.37 -14.01 7.49
CA GLN A 234 -12.12 -13.78 6.25
C GLN A 234 -12.84 -15.04 5.77
N LEU A 235 -12.17 -16.20 5.83
CA LEU A 235 -12.79 -17.48 5.48
C LEU A 235 -13.95 -17.80 6.41
N ASP A 236 -13.82 -17.52 7.71
CA ASP A 236 -14.86 -17.82 8.68
C ASP A 236 -16.05 -16.86 8.55
N GLN A 237 -15.82 -15.61 8.14
CA GLN A 237 -16.89 -14.70 7.74
C GLN A 237 -17.64 -15.17 6.49
N GLU A 238 -16.94 -15.57 5.43
CA GLU A 238 -17.60 -16.09 4.22
C GLU A 238 -18.44 -17.34 4.52
N LYS A 239 -17.91 -18.29 5.29
CA LYS A 239 -18.67 -19.49 5.70
C LYS A 239 -19.93 -19.14 6.48
N SER A 240 -19.83 -18.18 7.41
CA SER A 240 -20.97 -17.76 8.23
C SER A 240 -22.03 -17.06 7.38
N GLN A 241 -21.62 -16.23 6.42
CA GLN A 241 -22.53 -15.58 5.47
C GLN A 241 -23.23 -16.62 4.59
N MET A 242 -22.51 -17.58 4.02
CA MET A 242 -23.11 -18.66 3.20
C MET A 242 -24.13 -19.48 4.00
N GLN A 243 -23.83 -19.83 5.26
CA GLN A 243 -24.75 -20.58 6.11
C GLN A 243 -26.03 -19.79 6.44
N ASN A 244 -25.92 -18.46 6.65
CA ASN A 244 -27.07 -17.61 6.89
C ASN A 244 -27.94 -17.48 5.63
N THR A 245 -27.33 -17.28 4.46
CA THR A 245 -28.06 -17.21 3.18
C THR A 245 -28.79 -18.53 2.90
N GLU A 246 -28.15 -19.68 3.09
CA GLU A 246 -28.80 -20.99 2.91
C GLU A 246 -29.96 -21.22 3.90
N GLN A 247 -29.91 -20.64 5.10
CA GLN A 247 -31.01 -20.70 6.06
C GLN A 247 -32.16 -19.75 5.69
N GLU A 248 -31.85 -18.55 5.21
CA GLU A 248 -32.85 -17.59 4.71
C GLU A 248 -33.57 -18.13 3.46
N GLU A 249 -32.85 -18.73 2.52
CA GLU A 249 -33.43 -19.37 1.33
C GLU A 249 -34.37 -20.51 1.72
N LYS A 250 -33.99 -21.36 2.69
CA LYS A 250 -34.86 -22.43 3.20
C LYS A 250 -36.10 -21.92 3.93
N LEU A 251 -35.99 -20.81 4.65
CA LEU A 251 -37.13 -20.17 5.31
C LEU A 251 -38.08 -19.56 4.28
N GLN A 252 -37.56 -18.93 3.24
CA GLN A 252 -38.35 -18.39 2.12
C GLN A 252 -39.06 -19.52 1.36
N GLU A 253 -38.37 -20.62 1.02
CA GLU A 253 -38.99 -21.80 0.39
C GLU A 253 -40.10 -22.39 1.28
N PHE A 254 -39.91 -22.41 2.61
CA PHE A 254 -40.94 -22.88 3.53
C PHE A 254 -42.17 -21.95 3.57
N GLU A 255 -41.97 -20.64 3.60
CA GLU A 255 -43.05 -19.64 3.57
C GLU A 255 -43.83 -19.64 2.25
N GLU A 256 -43.14 -19.80 1.11
CA GLU A 256 -43.77 -19.93 -0.21
C GLU A 256 -44.60 -21.21 -0.33
N ASN A 257 -44.13 -22.32 0.23
CA ASN A 257 -44.87 -23.58 0.24
C ASN A 257 -46.12 -23.50 1.14
N MET A 258 -46.04 -22.87 2.32
CA MET A 258 -47.22 -22.69 3.18
C MET A 258 -48.29 -21.79 2.55
N THR A 259 -47.88 -20.71 1.87
CA THR A 259 -48.84 -19.82 1.19
C THR A 259 -49.50 -20.46 -0.02
N GLN A 260 -48.81 -21.38 -0.71
CA GLN A 260 -49.42 -22.19 -1.78
C GLN A 260 -50.42 -23.21 -1.22
N GLU A 261 -50.11 -23.89 -0.11
CA GLU A 261 -51.03 -24.84 0.55
C GLU A 261 -52.28 -24.14 1.10
N GLU A 262 -52.17 -22.94 1.69
CA GLU A 262 -53.33 -22.17 2.14
C GLU A 262 -54.21 -21.68 0.97
N SER A 263 -53.64 -21.42 -0.21
CA SER A 263 -54.41 -21.02 -1.40
C SER A 263 -55.20 -22.16 -2.05
N GLN A 264 -54.79 -23.41 -1.82
CA GLN A 264 -55.47 -24.61 -2.32
C GLN A 264 -56.55 -25.15 -1.37
N GLY A 265 -56.71 -24.56 -0.18
CA GLY A 265 -57.66 -24.99 0.85
C GLY A 265 -59.05 -24.33 0.80
N TYR A 266 -59.32 -23.43 -0.15
CA TYR A 266 -60.60 -22.72 -0.28
C TYR A 266 -61.18 -22.87 -1.70
N GLU A 267 -61.53 -24.09 -2.11
CA GLU A 267 -62.61 -24.28 -3.09
C GLU A 267 -63.88 -24.65 -2.31
N GLU A 268 -64.86 -23.75 -2.34
CA GLU A 268 -66.17 -23.82 -1.69
C GLU A 268 -67.00 -25.02 -2.20
N ASP A 269 -67.25 -26.02 -1.35
CA ASP A 269 -68.32 -27.01 -1.56
C ASP A 269 -69.62 -26.50 -0.92
N ASP A 270 -70.31 -25.59 -1.62
CA ASP A 270 -71.69 -25.19 -1.32
C ASP A 270 -72.68 -26.20 -1.96
N GLU A 271 -73.06 -27.28 -1.24
CA GLU A 271 -74.10 -28.21 -1.70
C GLU A 271 -75.28 -28.36 -0.68
N TYR A 272 -76.37 -27.62 -0.98
CA TYR A 272 -77.81 -27.85 -0.70
C TYR A 272 -78.38 -27.83 0.73
N GLY A 273 -79.12 -26.74 1.02
CA GLY A 273 -80.17 -26.72 2.03
C GLY A 273 -81.51 -27.22 1.47
N GLU A 274 -82.00 -28.35 2.00
CA GLU A 274 -83.35 -28.87 1.75
C GLU A 274 -84.43 -27.93 2.32
N GLN A 275 -85.42 -27.58 1.49
CA GLN A 275 -86.66 -26.94 1.91
C GLN A 275 -87.61 -27.99 2.51
N ILE A 276 -88.07 -27.78 3.74
CA ILE A 276 -89.19 -28.53 4.30
C ILE A 276 -90.42 -27.61 4.39
N GLU A 277 -91.43 -27.92 3.58
CA GLU A 277 -92.80 -27.40 3.69
C GLU A 277 -93.46 -27.90 4.98
N PHE A 278 -94.07 -27.00 5.75
CA PHE A 278 -95.12 -27.34 6.70
C PHE A 278 -96.41 -26.59 6.31
N GLY A 279 -97.37 -27.35 5.77
CA GLY A 279 -98.75 -26.95 5.63
C GLY A 279 -99.60 -27.49 6.78
N TYR A 280 -100.25 -26.56 7.49
CA TYR A 280 -101.36 -26.65 8.48
C TYR A 280 -101.26 -27.62 9.66
#